data_AF-A0A9C6SVZ7-F1
#
_entry.id   AF-A0A9C6SVZ7-F1
#
_cell.length_a   1.000
_cell.length_b   1.000
_cell.length_c   1.000
_cell.angle_alpha   90.00
_cell.angle_beta   90.00
_cell.angle_gamma   90.00
#
_symmetry.space_group_name_H-M   'P 1'
#
loop_
_entity.id
_entity.type
_entity.pdbx_description
1 polymer ?
#
loop_
_entity_poly.entity_id
_entity_poly.type
_entity_poly.pdbx_seq_one_letter_code
_entity_poly.pdbx_strand_id
1 'polypeptide(L)'
;MQCRSEHPFNKEQLAMTRQNFLYFPNEPEVRQYLLCYYQMQGFFSALEGFYPDRVAKIEKVDMNEEEVLQIAQGCVDRNEQKSPADEWVFRFHMCLMSSKVGDRAKIIYNNLKEENGENVQIYK
;
A
#
# COMPACT_ATOMS: atom_id res chain seq x y z
N MET A 1 14.26 -1.77 -0.43
CA MET A 1 14.84 -0.41 -0.31
C MET A 1 14.94 0.30 -1.65
N GLN A 2 15.20 -0.40 -2.76
CA GLN A 2 15.38 0.18 -4.11
C GLN A 2 14.35 1.24 -4.50
N CYS A 3 13.05 0.92 -4.49
CA CYS A 3 12.00 1.90 -4.88
C CYS A 3 12.01 3.19 -4.06
N ARG A 4 12.40 3.13 -2.77
CA ARG A 4 12.46 4.32 -1.91
C ARG A 4 13.70 5.18 -2.18
N SER A 5 14.76 4.57 -2.70
CA SER A 5 15.95 5.28 -3.16
C SER A 5 15.71 5.97 -4.50
N GLU A 6 14.95 5.34 -5.40
CA GLU A 6 14.57 5.90 -6.71
C GLU A 6 13.49 6.99 -6.59
N HIS A 7 12.56 6.84 -5.65
CA HIS A 7 11.47 7.79 -5.37
C HIS A 7 11.49 8.19 -3.88
N PRO A 8 12.45 9.03 -3.47
CA PRO A 8 12.59 9.42 -2.07
C PRO A 8 11.44 10.33 -1.65
N PHE A 9 10.84 10.01 -0.50
CA PHE A 9 9.81 10.86 0.10
C PHE A 9 10.48 12.06 0.77
N ASN A 10 9.88 13.23 0.61
CA ASN A 10 10.26 14.42 1.37
C ASN A 10 9.83 14.27 2.85
N LYS A 11 10.26 15.19 3.72
CA LYS A 11 9.97 15.12 5.16
C LYS A 11 8.47 15.13 5.47
N GLU A 12 7.68 15.85 4.70
CA GLU A 12 6.22 15.96 4.88
C GLU A 12 5.52 14.66 4.47
N GLN A 13 5.83 14.11 3.29
CA GLN A 13 5.35 12.81 2.82
C GLN A 13 5.72 11.69 3.79
N LEU A 14 6.94 11.70 4.34
CA LEU A 14 7.38 10.76 5.38
C LEU A 14 6.58 10.93 6.68
N ALA A 15 6.34 12.18 7.11
CA ALA A 15 5.53 12.46 8.28
C ALA A 15 4.11 11.94 8.08
N MET A 16 3.46 12.22 6.95
CA MET A 16 2.13 11.70 6.65
C MET A 16 2.09 10.16 6.65
N THR A 17 3.07 9.50 6.01
CA THR A 17 3.09 8.04 5.95
C THR A 17 3.33 7.39 7.32
N ARG A 18 4.23 7.95 8.14
CA ARG A 18 4.64 7.39 9.44
C ARG A 18 3.78 7.82 10.62
N GLN A 19 3.24 9.03 10.58
CA GLN A 19 2.46 9.64 11.66
C GLN A 19 0.96 9.41 11.46
N ASN A 20 0.47 9.33 10.22
CA ASN A 20 -0.96 9.08 9.93
C ASN A 20 -1.23 7.62 9.53
N PHE A 21 -0.56 6.67 10.18
CA PHE A 21 -0.89 5.24 10.08
C PHE A 21 -0.95 4.72 8.63
N LEU A 22 0.16 4.84 7.88
CA LEU A 22 0.26 4.38 6.49
C LEU A 22 -0.66 5.16 5.52
N TYR A 23 -0.89 6.44 5.79
CA TYR A 23 -1.53 7.33 4.82
C TYR A 23 -0.54 7.71 3.71
N PHE A 24 -0.88 7.38 2.47
CA PHE A 24 -0.10 7.74 1.28
C PHE A 24 -0.79 8.92 0.57
N PRO A 25 -0.20 10.13 0.57
CA PRO A 25 -0.78 11.25 -0.16
C PRO A 25 -0.78 10.99 -1.67
N ASN A 26 -1.78 11.52 -2.37
CA ASN A 26 -1.90 11.39 -3.82
C ASN A 26 -0.94 12.33 -4.56
N GLU A 27 0.35 12.12 -4.35
CA GLU A 27 1.44 12.93 -4.91
C GLU A 27 2.29 12.09 -5.87
N PRO A 28 2.84 12.68 -6.95
CA PRO A 28 3.56 11.94 -7.98
C PRO A 28 4.65 11.02 -7.44
N GLU A 29 5.52 11.50 -6.55
CA GLU A 29 6.64 10.72 -5.99
C GLU A 29 6.14 9.53 -5.15
N VAL A 30 5.03 9.70 -4.45
CA VAL A 30 4.39 8.64 -3.66
C VAL A 30 3.75 7.59 -4.56
N ARG A 31 3.05 8.02 -5.61
CA ARG A 31 2.48 7.11 -6.60
C ARG A 31 3.56 6.32 -7.34
N GLN A 32 4.67 6.97 -7.71
CA GLN A 32 5.79 6.31 -8.38
C GLN A 32 6.49 5.29 -7.47
N TYR A 33 6.66 5.60 -6.19
CA TYR A 33 7.13 4.63 -5.20
C TYR A 33 6.22 3.40 -5.14
N LEU A 34 4.90 3.59 -5.08
CA LEU A 34 3.94 2.50 -5.05
C LEU A 34 3.99 1.70 -6.35
N LEU A 35 4.01 2.35 -7.52
CA LEU A 35 4.15 1.67 -8.81
C LEU A 35 5.40 0.77 -8.83
N CYS A 36 6.57 1.32 -8.46
CA CYS A 36 7.80 0.55 -8.39
C CYS A 36 7.66 -0.63 -7.43
N TYR A 37 7.09 -0.42 -6.23
CA TYR A 37 6.92 -1.47 -5.25
C TYR A 37 6.03 -2.61 -5.78
N TYR A 38 4.89 -2.27 -6.38
CA TYR A 38 3.95 -3.25 -6.93
C TYR A 38 4.54 -4.01 -8.12
N GLN A 39 5.32 -3.36 -8.98
CA GLN A 39 6.03 -4.02 -10.08
C GLN A 39 7.13 -4.95 -9.57
N MET A 40 7.93 -4.49 -8.59
CA MET A 40 9.02 -5.25 -8.00
C MET A 40 8.53 -6.50 -7.27
N GLN A 41 7.39 -6.42 -6.58
CA GLN A 41 6.75 -7.60 -5.98
C GLN A 41 6.00 -8.48 -7.00
N GLY A 42 5.86 -8.01 -8.24
CA GLY A 42 5.13 -8.71 -9.30
C GLY A 42 3.61 -8.72 -9.08
N PHE A 43 3.07 -7.75 -8.33
CA PHE A 43 1.63 -7.58 -8.09
C PHE A 43 0.91 -6.86 -9.21
N PHE A 44 1.65 -6.15 -10.05
CA PHE A 44 1.10 -5.34 -11.14
C PHE A 44 2.02 -5.33 -12.36
N SER A 45 1.43 -5.35 -13.55
CA SER A 45 2.08 -4.94 -14.79
C SER A 45 1.18 -3.99 -15.57
N ALA A 46 1.77 -3.03 -16.30
CA ALA A 46 0.99 -2.09 -17.10
C ALA A 46 0.25 -2.76 -18.28
N LEU A 47 0.67 -3.97 -18.68
CA LEU A 47 0.07 -4.74 -19.76
C LEU A 47 -1.10 -5.61 -19.29
N GLU A 48 -0.92 -6.34 -18.19
CA GLU A 48 -1.87 -7.36 -17.73
C GLU A 48 -2.71 -6.90 -16.53
N GLY A 49 -2.34 -5.79 -15.88
CA GLY A 49 -3.01 -5.29 -14.69
C GLY A 49 -2.52 -5.96 -13.40
N PHE A 50 -3.44 -6.19 -12.46
CA PHE A 50 -3.11 -6.71 -11.12
C PHE A 50 -3.17 -8.25 -11.04
N TYR A 51 -2.30 -8.80 -10.20
CA TYR A 51 -2.26 -10.22 -9.83
C TYR A 51 -2.65 -10.37 -8.34
N PRO A 52 -3.95 -10.39 -8.01
CA PRO A 52 -4.43 -10.36 -6.62
C PRO A 52 -4.07 -11.63 -5.82
N ASP A 53 -3.82 -12.76 -6.48
CA ASP A 53 -3.28 -13.99 -5.89
C ASP A 53 -1.90 -13.77 -5.27
N ARG A 54 -1.03 -13.02 -5.96
CA ARG A 54 0.31 -12.71 -5.46
C ARG A 54 0.26 -11.72 -4.30
N VAL A 55 -0.65 -10.74 -4.37
CA VAL A 55 -0.93 -9.82 -3.25
C VAL A 55 -1.35 -10.63 -2.03
N ALA A 56 -2.33 -11.52 -2.17
CA ALA A 56 -2.82 -12.33 -1.05
C ALA A 56 -1.74 -13.20 -0.39
N LYS A 57 -0.84 -13.76 -1.19
CA LYS A 57 0.26 -14.60 -0.70
C LYS A 57 1.28 -13.83 0.15
N ILE A 58 1.55 -12.57 -0.19
CA ILE A 58 2.61 -11.77 0.45
C ILE A 58 2.03 -10.82 1.52
N GLU A 59 0.93 -10.13 1.22
CA GLU A 59 0.30 -9.11 2.04
C GLU A 59 -0.79 -9.65 2.98
N LYS A 60 -0.68 -10.92 3.40
CA LYS A 60 -1.69 -11.51 4.28
C LYS A 60 -1.75 -10.88 5.68
N VAL A 61 -0.70 -10.20 6.14
CA VAL A 61 -0.68 -9.35 7.36
C VAL A 61 -1.50 -9.95 8.54
N ASP A 62 -1.11 -11.15 8.99
CA ASP A 62 -1.82 -11.89 10.06
C ASP A 62 -3.33 -12.12 9.80
N MET A 63 -3.67 -12.36 8.52
CA MET A 63 -4.99 -12.75 8.03
C MET A 63 -4.89 -14.04 7.21
N ASN A 64 -6.05 -14.62 6.93
CA ASN A 64 -6.19 -15.76 6.02
C ASN A 64 -5.95 -15.34 4.56
N GLU A 65 -5.19 -16.14 3.81
CA GLU A 65 -4.84 -15.85 2.41
C GLU A 65 -6.07 -15.72 1.51
N GLU A 66 -7.07 -16.59 1.68
CA GLU A 66 -8.32 -16.53 0.89
C GLU A 66 -9.12 -15.25 1.17
N GLU A 67 -9.12 -14.77 2.42
CA GLU A 67 -9.79 -13.52 2.78
C GLU A 67 -9.09 -12.32 2.12
N VAL A 68 -7.75 -12.30 2.14
CA VAL A 68 -6.96 -11.24 1.48
C VAL A 68 -7.14 -11.30 -0.04
N LEU A 69 -7.23 -12.49 -0.62
CA LEU A 69 -7.51 -12.66 -2.05
C LEU A 69 -8.85 -12.06 -2.45
N GLN A 70 -9.91 -12.35 -1.71
CA GLN A 70 -11.24 -11.80 -1.98
C GLN A 70 -11.24 -10.27 -1.92
N ILE A 71 -10.57 -9.70 -0.91
CA ILE A 71 -10.43 -8.25 -0.77
C ILE A 71 -9.64 -7.66 -1.94
N ALA A 72 -8.49 -8.26 -2.29
CA ALA A 72 -7.65 -7.80 -3.39
C ALA A 72 -8.40 -7.85 -4.73
N GLN A 73 -9.12 -8.93 -5.01
CA GLN A 73 -9.97 -9.05 -6.19
C GLN A 73 -11.05 -7.97 -6.25
N GLY A 74 -11.66 -7.63 -5.12
CA GLY A 74 -12.65 -6.55 -5.02
C GLY A 74 -12.07 -5.16 -5.32
N CYS A 75 -10.77 -4.96 -5.15
CA CYS A 75 -10.09 -3.70 -5.44
C CYS A 75 -9.53 -3.60 -6.87
N VAL A 76 -9.48 -4.70 -7.64
CA VAL A 76 -9.01 -4.66 -9.02
C VAL A 76 -9.99 -3.90 -9.90
N ASP A 77 -9.53 -2.80 -10.50
CA ASP A 77 -10.24 -2.08 -11.56
C ASP A 77 -9.59 -2.33 -12.94
N ARG A 78 -10.37 -2.20 -14.02
CA ARG A 78 -9.91 -2.43 -15.41
C ARG A 78 -9.23 -1.21 -16.06
N ASN A 79 -9.02 -0.13 -15.32
CA ASN A 79 -8.52 1.15 -15.79
C ASN A 79 -9.25 1.72 -17.01
N GLU A 80 -10.59 1.67 -17.00
CA GLU A 80 -11.41 2.19 -18.10
C GLU A 80 -11.17 3.70 -18.35
N GLN A 81 -10.70 4.41 -17.32
CA GLN A 81 -10.31 5.82 -17.38
C GLN A 81 -9.02 6.05 -18.18
N LYS A 82 -8.26 4.98 -18.49
CA LYS A 82 -6.94 5.03 -19.14
C LYS A 82 -5.95 5.92 -18.37
N SER A 83 -6.04 5.89 -17.04
CA SER A 83 -5.10 6.61 -16.19
C SER A 83 -3.67 6.09 -16.40
N PRO A 84 -2.67 6.93 -16.17
CA PRO A 84 -1.29 6.50 -15.96
C PRO A 84 -1.18 5.34 -14.95
N ALA A 85 -0.16 4.49 -15.12
CA ALA A 85 0.01 3.28 -14.32
C ALA A 85 0.17 3.56 -12.82
N ASP A 86 0.82 4.68 -12.45
CA ASP A 86 1.02 5.09 -11.07
C ASP A 86 -0.30 5.51 -10.40
N GLU A 87 -1.19 6.19 -11.14
CA GLU A 87 -2.55 6.48 -10.67
C GLU A 87 -3.41 5.23 -10.54
N TRP A 88 -3.27 4.27 -11.45
CA TRP A 88 -4.00 3.00 -11.39
C TRP A 88 -3.58 2.16 -10.17
N VAL A 89 -2.27 2.04 -9.93
CA VAL A 89 -1.70 1.41 -8.72
C VAL A 89 -2.14 2.15 -7.47
N PHE A 90 -2.13 3.48 -7.48
CA PHE A 90 -2.56 4.27 -6.33
C PHE A 90 -4.02 3.97 -5.93
N ARG A 91 -4.95 3.90 -6.90
CA ARG A 91 -6.35 3.54 -6.61
C ARG A 91 -6.49 2.17 -5.97
N PHE A 92 -5.81 1.17 -6.53
CA PHE A 92 -5.81 -0.18 -5.96
C PHE A 92 -5.25 -0.19 -4.53
N HIS A 93 -4.13 0.48 -4.31
CA HIS A 93 -3.51 0.58 -2.99
C HIS A 93 -4.43 1.25 -1.97
N MET A 94 -5.07 2.37 -2.34
CA MET A 94 -6.00 3.06 -1.45
C MET A 94 -7.25 2.23 -1.14
N CYS A 95 -7.76 1.45 -2.11
CA CYS A 95 -8.84 0.50 -1.87
C CYS A 95 -8.43 -0.55 -0.84
N LEU A 96 -7.25 -1.18 -0.99
CA LEU A 96 -6.73 -2.14 -0.02
C LEU A 96 -6.56 -1.53 1.37
N MET A 97 -5.98 -0.32 1.45
CA MET A 97 -5.74 0.37 2.73
C MET A 97 -7.01 0.87 3.42
N SER A 98 -8.13 0.91 2.69
CA SER A 98 -9.47 1.21 3.22
C SER A 98 -10.25 -0.06 3.61
N SER A 99 -9.68 -1.25 3.38
CA SER A 99 -10.27 -2.53 3.74
C SER A 99 -9.71 -3.06 5.08
N LYS A 100 -10.19 -4.24 5.48
CA LYS A 100 -9.67 -4.98 6.65
C LYS A 100 -8.15 -5.23 6.56
N VAL A 101 -7.58 -5.39 5.36
CA VAL A 101 -6.13 -5.53 5.17
C VAL A 101 -5.41 -4.27 5.67
N GLY A 102 -5.90 -3.10 5.29
CA GLY A 102 -5.37 -1.81 5.75
C GLY A 102 -5.48 -1.64 7.26
N ASP A 103 -6.61 -2.02 7.86
CA ASP A 103 -6.81 -1.94 9.31
C ASP A 103 -5.81 -2.83 10.06
N ARG A 104 -5.58 -4.07 9.58
CA ARG A 104 -4.60 -4.98 10.18
C ARG A 104 -3.17 -4.47 9.99
N ALA A 105 -2.82 -3.92 8.83
CA ALA A 105 -1.52 -3.33 8.58
C ALA A 105 -1.22 -2.17 9.55
N LYS A 106 -2.21 -1.32 9.83
CA LYS A 106 -2.09 -0.23 10.82
C LYS A 106 -1.88 -0.75 12.23
N ILE A 107 -2.61 -1.78 12.64
CA ILE A 107 -2.45 -2.42 13.97
C ILE A 107 -1.03 -2.98 14.11
N ILE A 108 -0.56 -3.77 13.14
CA ILE A 108 0.80 -4.35 13.20
C ILE A 108 1.86 -3.24 13.20
N TYR A 109 1.70 -2.22 12.36
CA TYR A 109 2.62 -1.08 12.34
C TYR A 109 2.71 -0.38 13.70
N ASN A 110 1.58 -0.17 14.37
CA ASN A 110 1.56 0.44 15.71
C ASN A 110 2.23 -0.44 16.76
N ASN A 111 1.92 -1.74 16.77
CA ASN A 111 2.53 -2.69 17.70
C ASN A 111 4.07 -2.69 17.53
N LEU A 112 4.55 -2.72 16.29
CA LEU A 112 5.98 -2.64 15.99
C LEU A 112 6.60 -1.30 16.44
N LYS A 113 5.89 -0.18 16.34
CA LYS A 113 6.38 1.11 16.86
C LYS A 113 6.50 1.13 18.37
N GLU A 114 5.50 0.58 19.07
CA GLU A 114 5.50 0.47 20.53
C GLU A 114 6.64 -0.42 21.02
N GLU A 115 6.86 -1.58 20.38
CA GLU A 115 7.97 -2.50 20.69
C GLU A 115 9.35 -1.84 20.46
N ASN A 116 9.47 -0.96 19.47
CA ASN A 116 10.69 -0.23 19.16
C ASN A 116 10.86 1.08 19.97
N GLY A 117 9.94 1.39 20.90
CA GLY A 117 10.02 2.57 21.76
C GLY A 117 9.74 3.90 21.07
N GLU A 118 9.13 3.90 19.87
CA GLU A 118 8.66 5.12 19.21
C GLU A 118 7.30 5.53 19.80
N ASN A 119 7.27 6.56 20.67
CA ASN A 119 6.07 7.07 21.35
C ASN A 119 4.89 7.27 20.37
N VAL A 120 3.83 6.47 20.51
CA VAL A 120 2.59 6.61 19.75
C VAL A 120 1.68 7.59 20.49
N GLN A 121 1.63 8.85 20.05
CA GLN A 121 0.55 9.75 20.47
C GLN A 121 -0.72 9.38 19.69
N ILE A 122 -1.53 8.52 20.31
CA ILE A 122 -2.89 8.26 19.85
C ILE A 122 -3.72 9.50 20.24
N TYR A 123 -3.96 10.39 19.28
CA TYR A 123 -4.96 11.44 19.44
C TYR A 123 -6.34 10.76 19.42
N LYS A 124 -6.98 10.71 20.59
CA LYS A 124 -8.38 10.31 20.79
C LYS A 124 -9.33 11.32 20.17
#